data_AF-A0A3N1QLC6-F1
#
_entry.id   AF-A0A3N1QLC6-F1
#
_cell.length_a   1.000
_cell.length_b   1.000
_cell.length_c   1.000
_cell.angle_alpha   90.00
_cell.angle_beta   90.00
_cell.angle_gamma   90.00
#
_symmetry.space_group_name_H-M   'P 1'
#
loop_
_entity.id
_entity.type
_entity.pdbx_description
1 polymer ?
#
loop_
_entity_poly.entity_id
_entity_poly.type
_entity_poly.pdbx_seq_one_letter_code
_entity_poly.pdbx_strand_id
1 'polypeptide(L)'
;MARRLPSQPPVLPGFSHLHVLGSGGFADVFLYEQNMPRRQVAVKVMLSEVVNDQVRQMFQAEANLMAQLSAHPSILTVYQASVSADGRPYLVMELCSASLSERYRRERIPVADVLRIAVKIGSAIETAHRQGVLHRDIKPSNILMTAYGHPVLSDFGIASSLGESEPNEVVGLSIPWSAPEVLRDDTSGTIASEVWSLGATVYSLLAGRSPFEVLGGSNSSSDLMARIEKGKLQPIGRTDIPAGLEATLTRAMSHKPENRHESILELIREFQQVESEIGVAQTPIEVAVDDWALATVADLEERTRLRGSDGSAVGVPNRRRRRRSAATTSTSIVATLDPAVRNSNAIPRSTGTRPARAPKKVQYLAWALIAASVVVIVLGGIAVLFLVRSTSSDIPRVSDISATTTGSSVEFQWADPGLRSGDTYVVTTGTDSSTQTATTFTATGTSGQQVCITVTVTRAGKAGPVSAQKCAAPGVGQ
;
A
#
# COMPACT_ATOMS: atom_id res chain seq x y z
N MET A 1 -6.00 28.47 -2.16
CA MET A 1 -7.02 28.26 -1.10
C MET A 1 -6.64 29.12 0.09
N ALA A 2 -7.61 29.67 0.81
CA ALA A 2 -7.34 30.36 2.08
C ALA A 2 -6.91 29.34 3.14
N ARG A 3 -5.89 29.66 3.95
CA ARG A 3 -5.40 28.76 5.00
C ARG A 3 -6.39 28.76 6.16
N ARG A 4 -7.01 27.61 6.45
CA ARG A 4 -7.89 27.39 7.61
C ARG A 4 -7.17 27.82 8.90
N LEU A 5 -7.88 28.48 9.82
CA LEU A 5 -7.36 28.77 11.15
C LEU A 5 -7.23 27.46 11.96
N PRO A 6 -6.17 27.27 12.76
CA PRO A 6 -6.03 26.09 13.60
C PRO A 6 -7.22 25.93 14.56
N SER A 7 -7.66 24.71 14.80
CA SER A 7 -8.63 24.41 15.85
C SER A 7 -8.04 24.64 17.24
N GLN A 8 -8.91 24.75 18.25
CA GLN A 8 -8.44 24.82 19.64
C GLN A 8 -7.74 23.50 20.03
N PRO A 9 -6.57 23.56 20.70
CA PRO A 9 -5.87 22.37 21.17
C PRO A 9 -6.70 21.65 22.23
N PRO A 10 -6.90 20.32 22.14
CA PRO A 10 -7.60 19.56 23.18
C PRO A 10 -6.81 19.51 24.49
N VAL A 11 -7.52 19.37 25.61
CA VAL A 11 -6.89 19.04 26.90
C VAL A 11 -6.55 17.55 26.91
N LEU A 12 -5.27 17.22 27.05
CA LEU A 12 -4.74 15.85 26.98
C LEU A 12 -4.10 15.45 28.32
N PRO A 13 -4.60 14.41 29.00
CA PRO A 13 -4.03 13.97 30.27
C PRO A 13 -2.54 13.63 30.17
N GLY A 14 -1.71 14.26 31.00
CA GLY A 14 -0.25 14.05 31.01
C GLY A 14 0.54 14.86 29.97
N PHE A 15 -0.11 15.73 29.20
CA PHE A 15 0.55 16.61 28.22
C PHE A 15 0.13 18.07 28.40
N SER A 16 1.08 18.99 28.19
CA SER A 16 0.88 20.43 28.25
C SER A 16 1.04 21.04 26.86
N HIS A 17 0.01 21.68 26.32
CA HIS A 17 0.06 22.32 25.00
C HIS A 17 1.04 23.51 25.01
N LEU A 18 1.86 23.62 23.97
CA LEU A 18 2.79 24.75 23.78
C LEU A 18 2.32 25.68 22.64
N HIS A 19 2.27 25.20 21.39
CA HIS A 19 1.81 25.98 20.23
C HIS A 19 1.46 25.09 19.03
N VAL A 20 0.80 25.67 18.01
CA VAL A 20 0.47 24.97 16.75
C VAL A 20 1.72 24.80 15.88
N LEU A 21 1.95 23.59 15.36
CA LEU A 21 3.01 23.28 14.38
C LEU A 21 2.49 23.37 12.93
N GLY A 22 1.26 22.93 12.68
CA GLY A 22 0.65 22.95 11.35
C GLY A 22 -0.85 22.73 11.36
N SER A 23 -1.50 23.06 10.24
CA SER A 23 -2.93 22.89 10.01
C SER A 23 -3.18 22.34 8.61
N GLY A 24 -3.95 21.26 8.52
CA GLY A 24 -4.38 20.61 7.29
C GLY A 24 -5.91 20.64 7.12
N GLY A 25 -6.39 19.94 6.10
CA GLY A 25 -7.84 19.82 5.82
C GLY A 25 -8.58 18.87 6.77
N PHE A 26 -7.89 17.90 7.37
CA PHE A 26 -8.48 16.82 8.17
C PHE A 26 -7.95 16.72 9.61
N ALA A 27 -6.82 17.37 9.89
CA ALA A 27 -6.18 17.40 11.20
C ALA A 27 -5.36 18.68 11.39
N ASP A 28 -5.20 19.07 12.65
CA ASP A 28 -4.22 20.07 13.09
C ASP A 28 -3.08 19.35 13.85
N VAL A 29 -1.85 19.84 13.73
CA VAL A 29 -0.67 19.30 14.42
C VAL A 29 -0.15 20.35 15.40
N PHE A 30 0.02 19.94 16.64
CA PHE A 30 0.39 20.81 17.76
C PHE A 30 1.68 20.32 18.43
N LEU A 31 2.44 21.24 19.02
CA LEU A 31 3.52 20.93 19.93
C LEU A 31 2.97 20.81 21.35
N TYR A 32 3.25 19.68 22.00
CA TYR A 32 3.00 19.49 23.43
C TYR A 32 4.30 19.12 24.15
N GLU A 33 4.36 19.39 25.45
CA GLU A 33 5.31 18.78 26.37
C GLU A 33 4.61 17.62 27.11
N GLN A 34 5.16 16.40 27.00
CA GLN A 34 4.78 15.28 27.86
C GLN A 34 5.34 15.52 29.26
N ASN A 35 4.54 15.28 30.30
CA ASN A 35 4.94 15.56 31.68
C ASN A 35 5.96 14.53 32.23
N MET A 36 5.78 13.23 31.92
CA MET A 36 6.68 12.15 32.35
C MET A 36 6.66 10.97 31.34
N PRO A 37 7.81 10.47 30.85
CA PRO A 37 9.10 11.17 30.83
C PRO A 37 8.96 12.55 30.15
N ARG A 38 9.72 13.54 30.64
CA ARG A 38 9.61 14.91 30.13
C ARG A 38 10.26 15.01 28.75
N ARG A 39 9.46 15.31 27.73
CA ARG A 39 9.90 15.50 26.34
C ARG A 39 8.90 16.33 25.55
N GLN A 40 9.37 17.01 24.51
CA GLN A 40 8.51 17.61 23.51
C GLN A 40 8.04 16.55 22.50
N VAL A 41 6.77 16.64 22.09
CA VAL A 41 6.11 15.71 21.16
C VAL A 41 5.24 16.49 20.18
N ALA A 42 5.14 16.00 18.95
CA ALA A 42 4.11 16.46 18.03
C ALA A 42 2.82 15.68 18.29
N VAL A 43 1.67 16.35 18.22
CA VAL A 43 0.35 15.74 18.40
C VAL A 43 -0.55 16.11 17.24
N LYS A 44 -0.89 15.13 16.39
CA LYS A 44 -1.86 15.25 15.29
C LYS A 44 -3.25 15.00 15.87
N VAL A 45 -4.16 15.95 15.75
CA VAL A 45 -5.54 15.89 16.27
C VAL A 45 -6.51 16.03 15.10
N MET A 46 -7.41 15.07 14.94
CA MET A 46 -8.41 15.09 13.88
C MET A 46 -9.45 16.20 14.11
N LEU A 47 -9.99 16.80 13.04
CA LEU A 47 -11.00 17.86 13.16
C LEU A 47 -12.37 17.28 13.53
N SER A 48 -13.06 17.89 14.49
CA SER A 48 -14.40 17.48 14.92
C SER A 48 -15.43 17.47 13.78
N GLU A 49 -15.26 18.35 12.78
CA GLU A 49 -16.07 18.44 11.56
C GLU A 49 -15.99 17.17 10.68
N VAL A 50 -14.90 16.40 10.80
CA VAL A 50 -14.58 15.23 9.96
C VAL A 50 -14.74 13.92 10.73
N VAL A 51 -14.76 13.95 12.06
CA VAL A 51 -14.79 12.75 12.91
C VAL A 51 -16.17 12.08 12.85
N ASN A 52 -16.21 10.95 12.15
CA ASN A 52 -17.26 9.94 12.23
C ASN A 52 -16.65 8.58 12.65
N ASP A 53 -17.48 7.54 12.80
CA ASP A 53 -17.00 6.23 13.26
C ASP A 53 -16.02 5.58 12.25
N GLN A 54 -16.22 5.79 10.95
CA GLN A 54 -15.31 5.31 9.91
C GLN A 54 -13.92 5.97 10.03
N VAL A 55 -13.88 7.30 10.20
CA VAL A 55 -12.63 8.05 10.42
C VAL A 55 -11.95 7.64 11.72
N ARG A 56 -12.72 7.33 12.78
CA ARG A 56 -12.17 6.80 14.04
C ARG A 56 -11.52 5.43 13.85
N GLN A 57 -12.17 4.52 13.11
CA GLN A 57 -11.62 3.19 12.79
C GLN A 57 -10.36 3.27 11.93
N MET A 58 -10.36 4.11 10.88
CA MET A 58 -9.19 4.34 10.03
C MET A 58 -8.01 4.92 10.81
N PHE A 59 -8.26 5.94 11.65
CA PHE A 59 -7.24 6.53 12.50
C PHE A 59 -6.63 5.49 13.46
N GLN A 60 -7.45 4.61 14.02
CA GLN A 60 -6.97 3.51 14.86
C GLN A 60 -6.16 2.48 14.07
N ALA A 61 -6.53 2.19 12.82
CA ALA A 61 -5.74 1.34 11.92
C ALA A 61 -4.39 1.99 11.55
N GLU A 62 -4.36 3.29 11.25
CA GLU A 62 -3.13 4.06 10.96
C GLU A 62 -2.19 4.05 12.17
N ALA A 63 -2.72 4.32 13.37
CA ALA A 63 -1.96 4.25 14.61
C ALA A 63 -1.39 2.86 14.90
N ASN A 64 -2.19 1.80 14.72
CA ASN A 64 -1.75 0.42 14.93
C ASN A 64 -0.66 0.01 13.93
N LEU A 65 -0.81 0.39 12.66
CA LEU A 65 0.20 0.17 11.63
C LEU A 65 1.52 0.87 11.97
N MET A 66 1.46 2.17 12.28
CA MET A 66 2.66 2.93 12.63
C MET A 66 3.34 2.37 13.88
N ALA A 67 2.58 1.83 14.85
CA ALA A 67 3.15 1.14 16.01
C ALA A 67 3.82 -0.21 15.66
N GLN A 68 3.29 -0.97 14.71
CA GLN A 68 3.92 -2.20 14.21
C GLN A 68 5.22 -1.91 13.44
N LEU A 69 5.25 -0.81 12.70
CA LEU A 69 6.39 -0.37 11.90
C LEU A 69 7.40 0.53 12.64
N SER A 70 7.09 0.98 13.87
CA SER A 70 7.83 2.04 14.58
C SER A 70 9.29 1.70 14.92
N ALA A 71 9.68 0.43 14.80
CA ALA A 71 11.06 0.01 15.05
C ALA A 71 11.98 0.22 13.83
N HIS A 72 11.44 0.58 12.66
CA HIS A 72 12.23 0.94 11.48
C HIS A 72 12.75 2.38 11.58
N PRO A 73 14.05 2.64 11.41
CA PRO A 73 14.68 3.95 11.72
C PRO A 73 14.24 5.12 10.82
N SER A 74 13.67 4.84 9.65
CA SER A 74 13.12 5.86 8.73
C SER A 74 11.58 5.86 8.67
N ILE A 75 10.90 5.36 9.72
CA ILE A 75 9.45 5.52 9.92
C ILE A 75 9.21 6.37 11.16
N LEU A 76 8.26 7.32 11.11
CA LEU A 76 8.01 8.25 12.20
C LEU A 76 7.52 7.53 13.45
N THR A 77 8.24 7.69 14.57
CA THR A 77 7.91 7.04 15.84
C THR A 77 6.58 7.55 16.40
N VAL A 78 5.60 6.65 16.57
CA VAL A 78 4.38 6.90 17.34
C VAL A 78 4.61 6.46 18.79
N TYR A 79 4.25 7.33 19.74
CA TYR A 79 4.32 7.03 21.18
C TYR A 79 2.98 6.61 21.77
N GLN A 80 1.87 7.16 21.27
CA GLN A 80 0.53 6.91 21.81
C GLN A 80 -0.54 7.33 20.79
N ALA A 81 -1.63 6.58 20.73
CA ALA A 81 -2.87 6.99 20.07
C ALA A 81 -4.04 6.90 21.06
N SER A 82 -4.95 7.86 21.04
CA SER A 82 -6.13 7.85 21.92
C SER A 82 -7.21 8.82 21.42
N VAL A 83 -8.20 9.09 22.27
CA VAL A 83 -9.30 10.04 22.03
C VAL A 83 -9.27 11.09 23.13
N SER A 84 -9.35 12.37 22.79
CA SER A 84 -9.37 13.47 23.75
C SER A 84 -10.73 13.58 24.45
N ALA A 85 -10.79 14.36 25.53
CA ALA A 85 -12.03 14.56 26.30
C ALA A 85 -13.18 15.19 25.50
N ASP A 86 -12.88 15.85 24.38
CA ASP A 86 -13.83 16.41 23.42
C ASP A 86 -14.17 15.45 22.25
N GLY A 87 -13.79 14.17 22.36
CA GLY A 87 -14.17 13.10 21.42
C GLY A 87 -13.30 12.95 20.17
N ARG A 88 -12.33 13.84 19.96
CA ARG A 88 -11.44 13.84 18.78
C ARG A 88 -10.31 12.80 18.91
N PRO A 89 -10.07 11.94 17.90
CA PRO A 89 -8.88 11.09 17.86
C PRO A 89 -7.58 11.92 17.78
N TYR A 90 -6.53 11.49 18.48
CA TYR A 90 -5.21 12.12 18.43
C TYR A 90 -4.05 11.12 18.47
N LEU A 91 -2.96 11.47 17.77
CA LEU A 91 -1.72 10.70 17.65
C LEU A 91 -0.57 11.50 18.26
N VAL A 92 0.10 10.95 19.25
CA VAL A 92 1.33 11.50 19.85
C VAL A 92 2.53 10.83 19.19
N MET A 93 3.41 11.63 18.61
CA MET A 93 4.54 11.18 17.81
C MET A 93 5.81 11.98 18.11
N GLU A 94 6.94 11.49 17.61
CA GLU A 94 8.23 12.18 17.66
C GLU A 94 8.14 13.58 17.03
N LEU A 95 8.77 14.55 17.67
CA LEU A 95 8.85 15.91 17.14
C LEU A 95 9.92 15.98 16.03
N CYS A 96 9.46 15.95 14.78
CA CYS A 96 10.31 16.10 13.61
C CYS A 96 10.07 17.45 12.89
N SER A 97 11.09 17.88 12.15
CA SER A 97 11.06 19.10 11.33
C SER A 97 10.48 18.80 9.94
N ALA A 98 9.48 19.57 9.51
CA ALA A 98 8.95 19.55 8.14
C ALA A 98 9.85 20.28 7.12
N SER A 99 11.06 20.70 7.51
CA SER A 99 11.93 21.59 6.73
C SER A 99 12.27 21.09 5.32
N LEU A 100 12.33 19.77 5.07
CA LEU A 100 12.56 19.25 3.71
C LEU A 100 11.48 19.73 2.73
N SER A 101 10.22 19.68 3.15
CA SER A 101 9.05 20.07 2.35
C SER A 101 9.00 21.57 2.06
N GLU A 102 9.54 22.40 2.95
CA GLU A 102 9.60 23.85 2.80
C GLU A 102 10.81 24.31 1.98
N ARG A 103 11.94 23.57 2.12
CA ARG A 103 13.23 23.93 1.53
C ARG A 103 13.38 23.48 0.08
N TYR A 104 12.85 22.32 -0.33
CA TYR A 104 13.13 21.78 -1.67
C TYR A 104 12.75 22.73 -2.82
N ARG A 105 11.71 23.56 -2.64
CA ARG A 105 11.29 24.58 -3.62
C ARG A 105 12.15 25.86 -3.63
N ARG A 106 13.01 26.05 -2.63
CA ARG A 106 13.80 27.27 -2.41
C ARG A 106 15.30 27.05 -2.55
N GLU A 107 15.76 25.84 -2.22
CA GLU A 107 17.16 25.47 -2.11
C GLU A 107 17.48 24.26 -3.00
N ARG A 108 18.63 24.31 -3.66
CA ARG A 108 19.15 23.16 -4.41
C ARG A 108 19.72 22.12 -3.46
N ILE A 109 19.02 21.00 -3.30
CA ILE A 109 19.52 19.87 -2.50
C ILE A 109 20.63 19.14 -3.28
N PRO A 110 21.79 18.82 -2.67
CA PRO A 110 22.84 18.00 -3.30
C PRO A 110 22.34 16.62 -3.71
N VAL A 111 22.82 16.08 -4.83
CA VAL A 111 22.36 14.78 -5.36
C VAL A 111 22.58 13.64 -4.37
N ALA A 112 23.74 13.62 -3.69
CA ALA A 112 24.05 12.64 -2.65
C ALA A 112 23.11 12.70 -1.43
N ASP A 113 22.62 13.89 -1.07
CA ASP A 113 21.65 14.02 0.02
C ASP A 113 20.26 13.51 -0.40
N VAL A 114 19.86 13.75 -1.65
CA VAL A 114 18.59 13.20 -2.17
C VAL A 114 18.66 11.69 -2.32
N LEU A 115 19.76 11.12 -2.81
CA LEU A 115 19.94 9.66 -2.89
C LEU A 115 19.89 9.01 -1.51
N ARG A 116 20.55 9.60 -0.50
CA ARG A 116 20.47 9.14 0.90
C ARG A 116 19.05 9.16 1.45
N ILE A 117 18.26 10.19 1.12
CA ILE A 117 16.82 10.25 1.48
C ILE A 117 16.06 9.16 0.74
N ALA A 118 16.30 8.98 -0.56
CA ALA A 118 15.62 8.00 -1.41
C ALA A 118 15.82 6.55 -0.93
N VAL A 119 17.05 6.17 -0.60
CA VAL A 119 17.38 4.82 -0.10
C VAL A 119 16.78 4.57 1.30
N LYS A 120 16.84 5.56 2.20
CA LYS A 120 16.28 5.43 3.56
C LYS A 120 14.75 5.37 3.57
N ILE A 121 14.08 6.25 2.83
CA ILE A 121 12.62 6.26 2.73
C ILE A 121 12.12 5.06 1.90
N GLY A 122 12.84 4.65 0.86
CA GLY A 122 12.53 3.40 0.16
C GLY A 122 12.71 2.15 1.04
N SER A 123 13.68 2.12 1.95
CA SER A 123 13.80 1.03 2.95
C SER A 123 12.58 0.95 3.88
N ALA A 124 12.02 2.11 4.27
CA ALA A 124 10.78 2.18 5.05
C ALA A 124 9.57 1.66 4.26
N ILE A 125 9.43 2.07 3.00
CA ILE A 125 8.32 1.65 2.13
C ILE A 125 8.41 0.14 1.83
N GLU A 126 9.59 -0.38 1.48
CA GLU A 126 9.84 -1.81 1.29
C GLU A 126 9.52 -2.63 2.55
N THR A 127 9.85 -2.11 3.74
CA THR A 127 9.49 -2.76 5.01
C THR A 127 7.98 -2.84 5.21
N ALA A 128 7.23 -1.80 4.83
CA ALA A 128 5.76 -1.83 4.84
C ALA A 128 5.19 -2.81 3.79
N HIS A 129 5.78 -2.87 2.59
CA HIS A 129 5.37 -3.79 1.52
C HIS A 129 5.50 -5.24 1.95
N ARG A 130 6.57 -5.60 2.67
CA ARG A 130 6.77 -6.95 3.25
C ARG A 130 5.74 -7.32 4.31
N GLN A 131 5.14 -6.35 4.97
CA GLN A 131 4.02 -6.55 5.89
C GLN A 131 2.65 -6.50 5.18
N GLY A 132 2.63 -6.41 3.84
CA GLY A 132 1.40 -6.38 3.03
C GLY A 132 0.71 -5.01 2.99
N VAL A 133 1.43 -3.93 3.31
CA VAL A 133 0.85 -2.59 3.49
C VAL A 133 1.46 -1.58 2.53
N LEU A 134 0.60 -0.71 1.98
CA LEU A 134 0.98 0.41 1.11
C LEU A 134 0.85 1.74 1.86
N HIS A 135 1.72 2.70 1.57
CA HIS A 135 1.70 4.03 2.17
C HIS A 135 0.65 4.97 1.54
N ARG A 136 0.38 4.84 0.25
CA ARG A 136 -0.54 5.59 -0.63
C ARG A 136 -0.28 7.09 -0.79
N ASP A 137 0.34 7.76 0.19
CA ASP A 137 0.58 9.21 0.17
C ASP A 137 2.08 9.60 0.20
N ILE A 138 2.90 8.99 -0.66
CA ILE A 138 4.36 9.27 -0.72
C ILE A 138 4.62 10.59 -1.45
N LYS A 139 5.09 11.61 -0.72
CA LYS A 139 5.39 12.97 -1.21
C LYS A 139 6.38 13.70 -0.30
N PRO A 140 7.04 14.80 -0.76
CA PRO A 140 7.98 15.57 0.06
C PRO A 140 7.44 16.12 1.40
N SER A 141 6.13 16.35 1.54
CA SER A 141 5.54 16.84 2.81
C SER A 141 5.44 15.77 3.89
N ASN A 142 5.48 14.50 3.51
CA ASN A 142 5.34 13.34 4.42
C ASN A 142 6.73 12.71 4.72
N ILE A 143 7.81 13.39 4.31
CA ILE A 143 9.18 13.05 4.70
C ILE A 143 9.66 14.16 5.64
N LEU A 144 9.68 13.84 6.93
CA LEU A 144 10.14 14.73 7.99
C LEU A 144 11.60 14.45 8.33
N MET A 145 12.27 15.40 8.97
CA MET A 145 13.65 15.26 9.44
C MET A 145 13.68 15.21 10.98
N THR A 146 14.27 14.18 11.57
CA THR A 146 14.51 14.13 13.02
C THR A 146 15.49 15.20 13.47
N ALA A 147 15.60 15.44 14.77
CA ALA A 147 16.58 16.38 15.34
C ALA A 147 18.05 16.04 14.98
N TYR A 148 18.32 14.80 14.59
CA TYR A 148 19.64 14.31 14.16
C TYR A 148 19.84 14.36 12.63
N GLY A 149 18.88 14.91 11.87
CA GLY A 149 18.96 15.00 10.41
C GLY A 149 18.72 13.68 9.70
N HIS A 150 17.99 12.74 10.30
CA HIS A 150 17.56 11.51 9.63
C HIS A 150 16.17 11.70 9.01
N PRO A 151 15.96 11.28 7.75
CA PRO A 151 14.65 11.34 7.12
C PRO A 151 13.74 10.23 7.66
N VAL A 152 12.50 10.57 8.01
CA VAL A 152 11.47 9.63 8.47
C VAL A 152 10.18 9.84 7.68
N LEU A 153 9.52 8.73 7.32
CA LEU A 153 8.24 8.71 6.62
C LEU A 153 7.08 8.85 7.62
N SER A 154 6.16 9.78 7.38
CA SER A 154 4.97 10.05 8.19
C SER A 154 3.69 9.86 7.39
N ASP A 155 2.55 9.79 8.10
CA ASP A 155 1.21 9.86 7.50
C ASP A 155 0.92 8.77 6.45
N PHE A 156 0.93 7.51 6.91
CA PHE A 156 0.44 6.37 6.12
C PHE A 156 -1.02 6.63 5.76
N GLY A 157 -1.30 6.75 4.45
CA GLY A 157 -2.53 7.28 3.86
C GLY A 157 -3.78 6.40 3.98
N ILE A 158 -3.95 5.69 5.09
CA ILE A 158 -5.17 4.92 5.39
C ILE A 158 -6.38 5.86 5.42
N ALA A 159 -6.24 7.04 6.04
CA ALA A 159 -7.31 8.04 6.11
C ALA A 159 -7.61 8.75 4.77
N SER A 160 -6.72 8.71 3.78
CA SER A 160 -6.94 9.37 2.47
C SER A 160 -7.78 8.57 1.49
N SER A 161 -7.91 7.24 1.65
CA SER A 161 -8.72 6.36 0.77
C SER A 161 -10.24 6.44 1.03
N LEU A 162 -10.73 7.60 1.50
CA LEU A 162 -12.16 7.79 1.78
C LEU A 162 -12.73 9.15 1.33
N GLY A 163 -11.90 10.02 0.73
CA GLY A 163 -12.40 11.10 -0.14
C GLY A 163 -13.12 10.56 -1.39
N GLU A 164 -12.86 9.30 -1.74
CA GLU A 164 -13.46 8.54 -2.86
C GLU A 164 -14.97 8.28 -2.73
N SER A 165 -15.61 8.62 -1.60
CA SER A 165 -17.04 8.33 -1.37
C SER A 165 -18.01 9.38 -1.96
N GLU A 166 -17.53 10.56 -2.34
CA GLU A 166 -18.33 11.59 -3.04
C GLU A 166 -17.77 11.81 -4.45
N PRO A 167 -18.52 11.49 -5.54
CA PRO A 167 -17.98 11.37 -6.90
C PRO A 167 -17.53 12.69 -7.58
N ASN A 168 -17.40 13.79 -6.82
CA ASN A 168 -16.98 15.10 -7.32
C ASN A 168 -15.88 15.78 -6.48
N GLU A 169 -15.46 15.22 -5.32
CA GLU A 169 -14.40 15.82 -4.51
C GLU A 169 -13.11 15.00 -4.54
N VAL A 170 -12.15 15.43 -5.37
CA VAL A 170 -10.76 14.95 -5.37
C VAL A 170 -9.99 15.52 -4.15
N VAL A 171 -10.60 15.42 -2.96
CA VAL A 171 -10.08 15.99 -1.71
C VAL A 171 -9.31 14.92 -0.95
N GLY A 172 -8.02 14.83 -1.25
CA GLY A 172 -7.09 13.92 -0.57
C GLY A 172 -5.97 13.40 -1.45
N LEU A 173 -6.19 13.28 -2.76
CA LEU A 173 -5.16 12.80 -3.69
C LEU A 173 -4.01 13.81 -3.83
N SER A 174 -2.80 13.31 -3.64
CA SER A 174 -1.55 14.03 -3.84
C SER A 174 -1.16 14.07 -5.31
N ILE A 175 -2.07 14.63 -6.14
CA ILE A 175 -2.01 14.63 -7.61
C ILE A 175 -0.60 14.77 -8.18
N PRO A 176 0.25 15.74 -7.76
CA PRO A 176 1.57 15.92 -8.37
C PRO A 176 2.55 14.73 -8.22
N TRP A 177 2.25 13.78 -7.34
CA TRP A 177 3.06 12.59 -7.04
C TRP A 177 2.31 11.26 -7.26
N SER A 178 0.99 11.28 -7.42
CA SER A 178 0.18 10.08 -7.69
C SER A 178 0.44 9.49 -9.08
N ALA A 179 0.34 8.17 -9.20
CA ALA A 179 0.49 7.45 -10.47
C ALA A 179 -0.74 7.60 -11.39
N PRO A 180 -0.61 7.52 -12.73
CA PRO A 180 -1.71 7.72 -13.66
C PRO A 180 -2.88 6.74 -13.48
N GLU A 181 -2.62 5.50 -13.06
CA GLU A 181 -3.64 4.51 -12.75
C GLU A 181 -4.39 4.76 -11.44
N VAL A 182 -3.75 5.42 -10.46
CA VAL A 182 -4.40 5.85 -9.21
C VAL A 182 -5.29 7.08 -9.49
N LEU A 183 -4.82 8.02 -10.32
CA LEU A 183 -5.61 9.20 -10.71
C LEU A 183 -6.83 8.87 -11.57
N ARG A 184 -6.84 7.74 -12.27
CA ARG A 184 -7.96 7.23 -13.06
C ARG A 184 -8.92 6.33 -12.27
N ASP A 185 -8.64 6.10 -10.98
CA ASP A 185 -9.38 5.18 -10.13
C ASP A 185 -9.42 3.72 -10.66
N ASP A 186 -8.40 3.31 -11.42
CA ASP A 186 -8.20 1.89 -11.79
C ASP A 186 -7.80 1.07 -10.55
N THR A 187 -7.21 1.71 -9.55
CA THR A 187 -6.69 1.10 -8.32
C THR A 187 -6.48 2.13 -7.21
N SER A 188 -6.82 1.75 -5.96
CA SER A 188 -6.49 2.52 -4.75
C SER A 188 -5.02 2.41 -4.31
N GLY A 189 -4.18 1.74 -5.11
CA GLY A 189 -2.73 1.68 -4.93
C GLY A 189 -2.15 0.28 -5.12
N THR A 190 -0.93 0.23 -5.64
CA THR A 190 -0.09 -0.97 -5.81
C THR A 190 1.38 -0.65 -5.50
N ILE A 191 2.22 -1.68 -5.35
CA ILE A 191 3.69 -1.52 -5.28
C ILE A 191 4.21 -0.68 -6.45
N ALA A 192 3.72 -0.94 -7.67
CA ALA A 192 4.10 -0.19 -8.86
C ALA A 192 3.69 1.29 -8.82
N SER A 193 2.55 1.64 -8.20
CA SER A 193 2.19 3.06 -7.98
C SER A 193 3.06 3.72 -6.91
N GLU A 194 3.55 2.98 -5.91
CA GLU A 194 4.46 3.51 -4.89
C GLU A 194 5.86 3.74 -5.44
N VAL A 195 6.32 2.88 -6.36
CA VAL A 195 7.54 3.09 -7.17
C VAL A 195 7.46 4.40 -7.95
N TRP A 196 6.30 4.69 -8.58
CA TRP A 196 6.05 5.98 -9.22
C TRP A 196 6.10 7.13 -8.21
N SER A 197 5.38 7.05 -7.09
CA SER A 197 5.31 8.15 -6.10
C SER A 197 6.65 8.44 -5.42
N LEU A 198 7.46 7.41 -5.16
CA LEU A 198 8.85 7.58 -4.69
C LEU A 198 9.71 8.23 -5.77
N GLY A 199 9.63 7.78 -7.03
CA GLY A 199 10.32 8.41 -8.16
C GLY A 199 9.93 9.88 -8.35
N ALA A 200 8.64 10.21 -8.29
CA ALA A 200 8.12 11.57 -8.36
C ALA A 200 8.59 12.43 -7.19
N THR A 201 8.72 11.84 -5.99
CA THR A 201 9.23 12.51 -4.79
C THR A 201 10.72 12.83 -4.93
N VAL A 202 11.55 11.84 -5.33
CA VAL A 202 12.99 12.02 -5.58
C VAL A 202 13.24 13.05 -6.66
N TYR A 203 12.50 12.98 -7.78
CA TYR A 203 12.51 14.00 -8.82
C TYR A 203 12.23 15.40 -8.24
N SER A 204 11.22 15.51 -7.38
CA SER A 204 10.83 16.81 -6.80
C SER A 204 11.93 17.41 -5.93
N LEU A 205 12.59 16.60 -5.12
CA LEU A 205 13.73 17.02 -4.29
C LEU A 205 14.95 17.46 -5.12
N LEU A 206 15.16 16.87 -6.30
CA LEU A 206 16.21 17.28 -7.24
C LEU A 206 15.86 18.55 -8.01
N ALA A 207 14.61 18.67 -8.47
CA ALA A 207 14.17 19.69 -9.43
C ALA A 207 13.56 20.96 -8.79
N GLY A 208 13.18 20.91 -7.51
CA GLY A 208 12.53 22.02 -6.80
C GLY A 208 11.06 22.27 -7.17
N ARG A 209 10.44 21.36 -7.90
CA ARG A 209 9.04 21.38 -8.39
C ARG A 209 8.58 19.96 -8.67
N SER A 210 7.28 19.70 -8.78
CA SER A 210 6.82 18.34 -9.12
C SER A 210 7.15 17.95 -10.59
N PRO A 211 7.05 16.65 -10.96
CA PRO A 211 7.48 16.16 -12.27
C PRO A 211 6.70 16.73 -13.47
N PHE A 212 5.45 17.13 -13.25
CA PHE A 212 4.53 17.64 -14.27
C PHE A 212 4.09 19.09 -14.02
N GLU A 213 4.78 19.78 -13.10
CA GLU A 213 4.58 21.21 -12.81
C GLU A 213 5.28 22.08 -13.87
N VAL A 214 4.54 23.04 -14.44
CA VAL A 214 5.06 23.99 -15.43
C VAL A 214 5.32 25.34 -14.74
N LEU A 215 6.58 25.77 -14.71
CA LEU A 215 6.97 27.05 -14.11
C LEU A 215 6.31 28.22 -14.86
N GLY A 216 5.62 29.10 -14.13
CA GLY A 216 4.88 30.23 -14.70
C GLY A 216 3.61 29.87 -15.48
N GLY A 217 3.26 28.58 -15.58
CA GLY A 217 2.06 28.09 -16.25
C GLY A 217 0.92 27.75 -15.29
N SER A 218 -0.25 27.38 -15.85
CA SER A 218 -1.35 26.85 -15.05
C SER A 218 -1.03 25.45 -14.53
N ASN A 219 -1.20 25.27 -13.22
CA ASN A 219 -0.99 24.03 -12.47
C ASN A 219 -2.23 23.71 -11.62
N SER A 220 -3.43 23.87 -12.20
CA SER A 220 -4.65 23.38 -11.56
C SER A 220 -4.65 21.85 -11.48
N SER A 221 -5.52 21.28 -10.64
CA SER A 221 -5.65 19.82 -10.48
C SER A 221 -5.88 19.11 -11.82
N SER A 222 -6.76 19.66 -12.67
CA SER A 222 -7.04 19.11 -14.01
C SER A 222 -5.87 19.27 -14.99
N ASP A 223 -5.15 20.39 -14.94
CA ASP A 223 -3.94 20.59 -15.76
C ASP A 223 -2.84 19.56 -15.41
N LEU A 224 -2.67 19.30 -14.12
CA LEU A 224 -1.68 18.34 -13.61
C LEU A 224 -2.10 16.90 -13.96
N MET A 225 -3.35 16.51 -13.72
CA MET A 225 -3.89 15.21 -14.13
C MET A 225 -3.67 14.96 -15.63
N ALA A 226 -4.07 15.90 -16.50
CA ALA A 226 -3.90 15.75 -17.94
C ALA A 226 -2.43 15.62 -18.36
N ARG A 227 -1.50 16.28 -17.66
CA ARG A 227 -0.05 16.13 -17.90
C ARG A 227 0.51 14.82 -17.33
N ILE A 228 -0.01 14.30 -16.24
CA ILE A 228 0.40 13.01 -15.65
C ILE A 228 -0.09 11.84 -16.50
N GLU A 229 -1.27 11.92 -17.11
CA GLU A 229 -1.80 10.86 -17.97
C GLU A 229 -1.08 10.73 -19.33
N LYS A 230 -0.67 11.86 -19.93
CA LYS A 230 -0.32 11.95 -21.36
C LYS A 230 1.00 12.67 -21.64
N GLY A 231 1.60 13.29 -20.63
CA GLY A 231 2.81 14.09 -20.77
C GLY A 231 4.06 13.24 -20.86
N LYS A 232 5.20 13.93 -21.00
CA LYS A 232 6.52 13.35 -20.79
C LYS A 232 7.12 13.96 -19.54
N LEU A 233 7.85 13.15 -18.78
CA LEU A 233 8.67 13.62 -17.66
C LEU A 233 9.55 14.78 -18.14
N GLN A 234 9.46 15.92 -17.48
CA GLN A 234 10.28 17.08 -17.83
C GLN A 234 11.74 16.82 -17.41
N PRO A 235 12.75 17.25 -18.16
CA PRO A 235 14.14 17.22 -17.68
C PRO A 235 14.29 17.96 -16.36
N ILE A 236 15.22 17.52 -15.51
CA ILE A 236 15.48 18.23 -14.23
C ILE A 236 16.26 19.54 -14.49
N GLY A 237 17.05 19.59 -15.57
CA GLY A 237 17.76 20.80 -15.99
C GLY A 237 18.97 21.15 -15.13
N ARG A 238 19.50 20.18 -14.36
CA ARG A 238 20.71 20.33 -13.55
C ARG A 238 21.85 19.52 -14.14
N THR A 239 23.03 20.14 -14.26
CA THR A 239 24.25 19.53 -14.82
C THR A 239 24.99 18.59 -13.86
N ASP A 240 24.61 18.53 -12.58
CA ASP A 240 25.21 17.65 -11.57
C ASP A 240 24.47 16.31 -11.43
N ILE A 241 23.42 16.07 -12.22
CA ILE A 241 22.62 14.86 -12.19
C ILE A 241 23.19 13.84 -13.18
N PRO A 242 23.58 12.63 -12.74
CA PRO A 242 24.04 11.59 -13.63
C PRO A 242 22.95 11.11 -14.58
N ALA A 243 23.33 10.73 -15.80
CA ALA A 243 22.40 10.15 -16.77
C ALA A 243 21.72 8.88 -16.24
N GLY A 244 22.41 8.07 -15.41
CA GLY A 244 21.83 6.92 -14.71
C GLY A 244 20.66 7.31 -13.81
N LEU A 245 20.75 8.44 -13.09
CA LEU A 245 19.68 8.92 -12.21
C LEU A 245 18.45 9.39 -12.99
N GLU A 246 18.63 10.15 -14.09
CA GLU A 246 17.50 10.51 -14.95
C GLU A 246 16.85 9.28 -15.61
N ALA A 247 17.64 8.26 -15.98
CA ALA A 247 17.13 7.00 -16.52
C ALA A 247 16.32 6.20 -15.49
N THR A 248 16.83 6.01 -14.27
CA THR A 248 16.13 5.36 -13.16
C THR A 248 14.81 6.07 -12.83
N LEU A 249 14.81 7.41 -12.76
CA LEU A 249 13.59 8.19 -12.53
C LEU A 249 12.59 8.07 -13.69
N THR A 250 13.07 8.04 -14.93
CA THR A 250 12.23 7.82 -16.12
C THR A 250 11.60 6.42 -16.11
N ARG A 251 12.35 5.39 -15.71
CA ARG A 251 11.83 4.02 -15.54
C ARG A 251 10.77 3.95 -14.43
N ALA A 252 11.07 4.49 -13.25
CA ALA A 252 10.16 4.51 -12.11
C ALA A 252 8.84 5.24 -12.42
N MET A 253 8.91 6.33 -13.19
CA MET A 253 7.74 7.08 -13.68
C MET A 253 7.29 6.65 -15.10
N SER A 254 7.39 5.36 -15.42
CA SER A 254 6.77 4.81 -16.64
C SER A 254 5.25 4.82 -16.53
N HIS A 255 4.53 5.33 -17.55
CA HIS A 255 3.06 5.39 -17.52
C HIS A 255 2.41 4.01 -17.41
N LYS A 256 3.05 3.00 -18.01
CA LYS A 256 2.73 1.58 -17.88
C LYS A 256 3.33 1.03 -16.58
N PRO A 257 2.52 0.54 -15.62
CA PRO A 257 3.02 -0.03 -14.36
C PRO A 257 4.00 -1.20 -14.59
N GLU A 258 3.75 -2.02 -15.62
CA GLU A 258 4.58 -3.18 -15.98
C GLU A 258 5.99 -2.83 -16.50
N ASN A 259 6.25 -1.55 -16.82
CA ASN A 259 7.56 -1.05 -17.27
C ASN A 259 8.39 -0.45 -16.12
N ARG A 260 7.84 -0.36 -14.90
CA ARG A 260 8.51 0.22 -13.74
C ARG A 260 9.47 -0.81 -13.10
N HIS A 261 9.97 -0.50 -11.91
CA HIS A 261 10.63 -1.46 -11.04
C HIS A 261 9.59 -2.41 -10.42
N GLU A 262 9.91 -3.68 -10.28
CA GLU A 262 9.02 -4.72 -9.71
C GLU A 262 8.79 -4.51 -8.21
N SER A 263 9.73 -3.85 -7.53
CA SER A 263 9.72 -3.57 -6.10
C SER A 263 10.43 -2.25 -5.77
N ILE A 264 10.16 -1.71 -4.58
CA ILE A 264 10.91 -0.57 -4.05
C ILE A 264 12.38 -0.96 -3.79
N LEU A 265 12.64 -2.21 -3.36
CA LEU A 265 13.99 -2.75 -3.21
C LEU A 265 14.81 -2.72 -4.51
N GLU A 266 14.20 -2.95 -5.68
CA GLU A 266 14.89 -2.80 -6.97
C GLU A 266 15.24 -1.33 -7.25
N LEU A 267 14.29 -0.41 -7.04
CA LEU A 267 14.49 1.03 -7.24
C LEU A 267 15.61 1.60 -6.34
N ILE A 268 15.64 1.26 -5.04
CA ILE A 268 16.71 1.76 -4.15
C ILE A 268 18.08 1.16 -4.45
N ARG A 269 18.15 -0.05 -5.04
CA ARG A 269 19.42 -0.61 -5.54
C ARG A 269 19.95 0.15 -6.75
N GLU A 270 19.08 0.60 -7.65
CA GLU A 270 19.49 1.51 -8.72
C GLU A 270 19.99 2.86 -8.14
N PHE A 271 19.36 3.40 -7.09
CA PHE A 271 19.89 4.59 -6.41
C PHE A 271 21.27 4.35 -5.75
N GLN A 272 21.51 3.20 -5.11
CA GLN A 272 22.84 2.82 -4.60
C GLN A 272 23.90 2.63 -5.71
N GLN A 273 23.48 2.20 -6.91
CA GLN A 273 24.35 2.12 -8.08
C GLN A 273 24.75 3.53 -8.54
N VAL A 274 23.81 4.47 -8.60
CA VAL A 274 24.08 5.89 -8.87
C VAL A 274 24.99 6.52 -7.80
N GLU A 275 24.80 6.21 -6.51
CA GLU A 275 25.71 6.65 -5.43
C GLU A 275 27.16 6.21 -5.71
N SER A 276 27.35 4.99 -6.20
CA SER A 276 28.67 4.46 -6.56
C SER A 276 29.27 5.14 -7.79
N GLU A 277 28.44 5.44 -8.80
CA GLU A 277 28.85 6.15 -10.03
C GLU A 277 29.34 7.58 -9.76
N ILE A 278 28.74 8.28 -8.80
CA ILE A 278 29.19 9.62 -8.37
C ILE A 278 30.29 9.59 -7.30
N GLY A 279 30.76 8.41 -6.91
CA GLY A 279 31.86 8.24 -5.95
C GLY A 279 31.50 8.59 -4.51
N VAL A 280 30.23 8.52 -4.11
CA VAL A 280 29.84 8.62 -2.68
C VAL A 280 29.66 7.24 -2.07
N ALA A 281 29.77 7.16 -0.75
CA ALA A 281 29.49 5.91 -0.03
C ALA A 281 28.02 5.52 -0.19
N GLN A 282 27.75 4.25 -0.52
CA GLN A 282 26.39 3.74 -0.64
C GLN A 282 25.66 3.87 0.71
N THR A 283 24.47 4.46 0.68
CA THR A 283 23.56 4.50 1.83
C THR A 283 23.09 3.07 2.14
N PRO A 284 23.15 2.60 3.39
CA PRO A 284 22.68 1.25 3.73
C PRO A 284 21.17 1.10 3.50
N ILE A 285 20.76 -0.06 2.99
CA ILE A 285 19.35 -0.47 2.92
C ILE A 285 18.97 -1.05 4.28
N GLU A 286 17.99 -0.45 4.94
CA GLU A 286 17.62 -0.72 6.34
C GLU A 286 16.36 -1.61 6.45
N VAL A 287 16.23 -2.62 5.57
CA VAL A 287 15.05 -3.49 5.51
C VAL A 287 15.15 -4.65 6.50
N ALA A 288 14.06 -4.89 7.24
CA ALA A 288 13.98 -6.01 8.19
C ALA A 288 14.20 -7.37 7.49
N VAL A 289 15.11 -8.18 8.05
CA VAL A 289 15.27 -9.58 7.65
C VAL A 289 14.05 -10.42 8.02
N ASP A 290 13.69 -11.37 7.16
CA ASP A 290 12.41 -12.07 7.20
C ASP A 290 12.16 -12.87 8.51
N ASP A 291 13.23 -13.31 9.19
CA ASP A 291 13.18 -13.92 10.52
C ASP A 291 12.52 -13.03 11.58
N TRP A 292 12.70 -11.69 11.50
CA TRP A 292 12.09 -10.77 12.45
C TRP A 292 10.60 -10.54 12.16
N ALA A 293 10.22 -10.52 10.89
CA ALA A 293 8.82 -10.41 10.47
C ALA A 293 8.00 -11.67 10.84
N LEU A 294 8.61 -12.85 10.77
CA LEU A 294 7.99 -14.10 11.22
C LEU A 294 7.82 -14.15 12.75
N ALA A 295 8.78 -13.60 13.50
CA ALA A 295 8.72 -13.56 14.97
C ALA A 295 7.56 -12.71 15.51
N THR A 296 7.25 -11.57 14.87
CA THR A 296 6.12 -10.70 15.29
C THR A 296 4.74 -11.30 15.01
N VAL A 297 4.60 -12.15 14.00
CA VAL A 297 3.33 -12.83 13.69
C VAL A 297 3.07 -14.01 14.63
N ALA A 298 4.14 -14.68 15.10
CA ALA A 298 4.01 -15.87 15.97
C ALA A 298 3.70 -15.54 17.45
N ASP A 299 4.15 -14.40 17.99
CA ASP A 299 4.09 -14.10 19.44
C ASP A 299 2.74 -13.53 19.94
N LEU A 300 1.67 -13.59 19.13
CA LEU A 300 0.32 -13.19 19.57
C LEU A 300 -0.40 -14.26 20.40
N GLU A 301 -0.08 -15.55 20.23
CA GLU A 301 -0.70 -16.64 20.98
C GLU A 301 0.13 -17.12 22.19
N GLU A 302 1.44 -16.85 22.25
CA GLU A 302 2.30 -17.38 23.32
C GLU A 302 2.40 -16.47 24.56
N ARG A 303 1.88 -15.23 24.49
CA ARG A 303 1.74 -14.32 25.64
C ARG A 303 0.52 -14.61 26.51
N THR A 304 0.38 -15.83 27.02
CA THR A 304 -0.03 -16.16 28.41
C THR A 304 0.07 -17.68 28.62
N ARG A 305 1.30 -18.18 28.81
CA ARG A 305 1.52 -19.43 29.55
C ARG A 305 2.50 -19.18 30.70
N LEU A 306 1.92 -18.80 31.83
CA LEU A 306 2.59 -18.89 33.14
C LEU A 306 3.09 -20.33 33.30
N ARG A 307 4.42 -20.53 33.23
CA ARG A 307 5.02 -21.78 33.71
C ARG A 307 4.75 -21.85 35.21
N GLY A 308 3.87 -22.76 35.60
CA GLY A 308 3.59 -23.06 36.99
C GLY A 308 4.89 -23.34 37.74
N SER A 309 5.10 -22.61 38.83
CA SER A 309 6.23 -22.80 39.72
C SER A 309 6.00 -24.02 40.59
N ASP A 310 6.20 -25.22 40.04
CA ASP A 310 6.26 -26.44 40.85
C ASP A 310 7.57 -26.46 41.67
N GLY A 311 7.40 -26.65 42.97
CA GLY A 311 8.44 -26.36 43.96
C GLY A 311 9.65 -27.29 43.88
N SER A 312 10.85 -26.70 43.77
CA SER A 312 12.10 -27.41 44.05
C SER A 312 12.26 -27.65 45.56
N ALA A 313 11.66 -28.73 46.04
CA ALA A 313 11.98 -29.28 47.36
C ALA A 313 13.41 -29.86 47.35
N VAL A 314 14.14 -29.62 48.45
CA VAL A 314 15.54 -30.04 48.61
C VAL A 314 15.68 -31.56 48.61
N GLY A 315 16.54 -32.10 47.73
CA GLY A 315 16.82 -33.54 47.63
C GLY A 315 18.31 -33.84 47.42
N VAL A 316 18.91 -34.59 48.35
CA VAL A 316 20.35 -34.89 48.44
C VAL A 316 20.88 -35.72 47.23
N PRO A 317 22.06 -35.42 46.66
CA PRO A 317 22.63 -36.20 45.58
C PRO A 317 23.25 -37.53 46.07
N ASN A 318 22.66 -38.67 45.70
CA ASN A 318 23.24 -39.97 46.01
C ASN A 318 24.17 -40.46 44.88
N ARG A 319 25.41 -40.79 45.24
CA ARG A 319 26.41 -41.38 44.33
C ARG A 319 25.98 -42.77 43.86
N ARG A 320 26.10 -43.04 42.55
CA ARG A 320 26.59 -44.36 42.09
C ARG A 320 27.61 -44.20 40.95
N ARG A 321 28.52 -45.17 40.90
CA ARG A 321 29.90 -45.00 40.39
C ARG A 321 30.29 -46.23 39.58
N ARG A 322 30.52 -46.08 38.27
CA ARG A 322 31.33 -46.95 37.37
C ARG A 322 31.19 -46.44 35.92
N ARG A 323 32.22 -46.44 35.06
CA ARG A 323 33.66 -46.66 35.29
C ARG A 323 34.45 -45.97 34.17
N ARG A 324 35.61 -45.40 34.51
CA ARG A 324 36.62 -44.87 33.57
C ARG A 324 37.08 -45.92 32.55
N SER A 325 37.41 -45.46 31.33
CA SER A 325 38.80 -45.17 30.88
C SER A 325 38.71 -43.90 29.99
N ALA A 326 39.54 -42.84 30.08
CA ALA A 326 41.00 -42.72 30.15
C ALA A 326 41.68 -43.29 28.89
N ALA A 327 42.61 -42.66 28.17
CA ALA A 327 43.16 -41.29 28.15
C ALA A 327 43.88 -41.09 26.75
N THR A 328 44.54 -40.00 26.36
CA THR A 328 45.04 -38.81 27.09
C THR A 328 45.34 -37.61 26.15
N THR A 329 45.37 -36.40 26.71
CA THR A 329 46.37 -35.29 26.53
C THR A 329 46.96 -35.02 25.13
N SER A 330 46.63 -33.89 24.48
CA SER A 330 47.39 -32.59 24.47
C SER A 330 48.75 -32.68 23.73
N THR A 331 49.27 -31.65 23.06
CA THR A 331 49.47 -30.26 23.53
C THR A 331 49.81 -29.33 22.36
N SER A 332 49.40 -28.07 22.44
CA SER A 332 49.90 -26.97 21.60
C SER A 332 51.03 -26.22 22.31
N ILE A 333 52.14 -25.93 21.62
CA ILE A 333 53.19 -25.01 22.08
C ILE A 333 53.51 -24.02 20.95
N VAL A 334 53.80 -22.78 21.34
CA VAL A 334 53.92 -21.57 20.51
C VAL A 334 55.38 -21.10 20.50
N ALA A 335 55.72 -20.20 19.55
CA ALA A 335 56.94 -19.33 19.53
C ALA A 335 58.24 -20.00 18.99
N THR A 336 59.14 -19.33 18.26
CA THR A 336 59.20 -17.95 17.69
C THR A 336 60.35 -17.81 16.68
N LEU A 337 60.34 -16.71 15.88
CA LEU A 337 61.49 -16.01 15.22
C LEU A 337 62.12 -16.61 13.92
N ASP A 338 61.79 -16.00 12.78
CA ASP A 338 62.64 -15.19 11.85
C ASP A 338 64.17 -15.44 11.68
N PRO A 339 64.81 -14.93 10.60
CA PRO A 339 64.36 -14.75 9.20
C PRO A 339 65.44 -15.13 8.14
N ALA A 340 65.09 -15.48 6.89
CA ALA A 340 66.06 -15.51 5.78
C ALA A 340 65.46 -15.40 4.36
N VAL A 341 66.12 -14.60 3.52
CA VAL A 341 65.81 -14.34 2.11
C VAL A 341 66.55 -15.32 1.18
N ARG A 342 65.86 -16.01 0.26
CA ARG A 342 66.17 -16.02 -1.21
C ARG A 342 65.26 -16.91 -2.07
N ASN A 343 65.07 -16.48 -3.32
CA ASN A 343 64.41 -17.21 -4.41
C ASN A 343 65.11 -18.51 -4.80
N SER A 344 64.34 -19.55 -5.13
CA SER A 344 64.59 -20.38 -6.34
C SER A 344 63.35 -21.19 -6.75
N ASN A 345 63.15 -21.35 -8.06
CA ASN A 345 61.99 -22.00 -8.66
C ASN A 345 61.98 -23.53 -8.45
N ALA A 346 60.83 -24.10 -8.10
CA ALA A 346 60.52 -25.52 -8.37
C ALA A 346 58.99 -25.73 -8.51
N ILE A 347 58.56 -26.15 -9.70
CA ILE A 347 57.17 -26.57 -9.98
C ILE A 347 57.06 -28.08 -9.73
N PRO A 348 55.98 -28.55 -9.08
CA PRO A 348 55.36 -29.81 -9.50
C PRO A 348 53.88 -29.64 -9.85
N ARG A 349 53.46 -30.39 -10.88
CA ARG A 349 52.12 -30.37 -11.48
C ARG A 349 51.08 -31.00 -10.55
N SER A 350 49.90 -30.38 -10.38
CA SER A 350 48.70 -31.07 -9.90
C SER A 350 47.85 -31.57 -11.07
N THR A 351 47.44 -32.84 -11.01
CA THR A 351 46.61 -33.49 -12.03
C THR A 351 45.15 -33.08 -11.90
N GLY A 352 44.55 -32.56 -12.98
CA GLY A 352 43.13 -32.20 -13.00
C GLY A 352 42.20 -33.42 -13.11
N THR A 353 41.30 -33.60 -12.15
CA THR A 353 40.19 -34.55 -12.22
C THR A 353 38.97 -33.93 -12.91
N ARG A 354 38.58 -34.47 -14.07
CA ARG A 354 37.29 -34.15 -14.73
C ARG A 354 36.12 -34.75 -13.95
N PRO A 355 34.99 -34.04 -13.76
CA PRO A 355 33.76 -34.65 -13.26
C PRO A 355 33.10 -35.54 -14.32
N ALA A 356 32.53 -36.66 -13.88
CA ALA A 356 31.87 -37.62 -14.77
C ALA A 356 30.48 -37.14 -15.23
N ARG A 357 30.13 -37.40 -16.50
CA ARG A 357 28.79 -37.12 -17.05
C ARG A 357 27.78 -38.17 -16.57
N ALA A 358 26.66 -37.72 -16.01
CA ALA A 358 25.53 -38.58 -15.66
C ALA A 358 24.88 -39.24 -16.90
N PRO A 359 24.31 -40.45 -16.77
CA PRO A 359 23.75 -41.19 -17.90
C PRO A 359 22.43 -40.58 -18.42
N LYS A 360 22.33 -40.45 -19.75
CA LYS A 360 21.25 -39.74 -20.47
C LYS A 360 19.82 -40.15 -20.08
N LYS A 361 19.59 -41.40 -19.63
CA LYS A 361 18.25 -41.88 -19.24
C LYS A 361 17.63 -41.12 -18.06
N VAL A 362 18.45 -40.59 -17.14
CA VAL A 362 17.94 -39.82 -15.98
C VAL A 362 17.44 -38.43 -16.41
N GLN A 363 18.07 -37.82 -17.43
CA GLN A 363 17.65 -36.50 -17.93
C GLN A 363 16.27 -36.54 -18.60
N TYR A 364 15.97 -37.59 -19.40
CA TYR A 364 14.63 -37.73 -20.00
C TYR A 364 13.52 -37.87 -18.96
N LEU A 365 13.79 -38.55 -17.85
CA LEU A 365 12.81 -38.74 -16.77
C LEU A 365 12.58 -37.43 -15.99
N ALA A 366 13.62 -36.62 -15.78
CA ALA A 366 13.49 -35.27 -15.24
C ALA A 366 12.69 -34.32 -16.16
N TRP A 367 12.97 -34.33 -17.47
CA TRP A 367 12.21 -33.53 -18.45
C TRP A 367 10.74 -33.97 -18.56
N ALA A 368 10.46 -35.27 -18.47
CA ALA A 368 9.08 -35.78 -18.44
C ALA A 368 8.31 -35.33 -17.19
N LEU A 369 8.96 -35.33 -16.02
CA LEU A 369 8.36 -34.81 -14.78
C LEU A 369 8.11 -33.30 -14.87
N ILE A 370 9.05 -32.51 -15.40
CA ILE A 370 8.86 -31.07 -15.61
C ILE A 370 7.68 -30.80 -16.56
N ALA A 371 7.59 -31.54 -17.68
CA ALA A 371 6.48 -31.41 -18.62
C ALA A 371 5.12 -31.76 -17.97
N ALA A 372 5.06 -32.83 -17.17
CA ALA A 372 3.86 -33.19 -16.42
C ALA A 372 3.48 -32.11 -15.39
N SER A 373 4.45 -31.53 -14.68
CA SER A 373 4.22 -30.42 -13.74
C SER A 373 3.65 -29.19 -14.45
N VAL A 374 4.18 -28.83 -15.63
CA VAL A 374 3.65 -27.71 -16.43
C VAL A 374 2.21 -27.97 -16.87
N VAL A 375 1.87 -29.20 -17.30
CA VAL A 375 0.49 -29.56 -17.67
C VAL A 375 -0.46 -29.44 -16.46
N VAL A 376 -0.04 -29.88 -15.27
CA VAL A 376 -0.84 -29.73 -14.03
C VAL A 376 -1.02 -28.25 -13.66
N ILE A 377 0.02 -27.42 -13.78
CA ILE A 377 -0.07 -25.97 -13.52
C ILE A 377 -0.99 -25.28 -14.54
N VAL A 378 -0.93 -25.65 -15.83
CA VAL A 378 -1.82 -25.11 -16.86
C VAL A 378 -3.27 -25.53 -16.63
N LEU A 379 -3.54 -26.80 -16.30
CA LEU A 379 -4.89 -27.28 -15.97
C LEU A 379 -5.42 -26.64 -14.69
N GLY A 380 -4.58 -26.47 -13.67
CA GLY A 380 -4.92 -25.74 -12.44
C GLY A 380 -5.20 -24.25 -12.71
N GLY A 381 -4.39 -23.60 -13.54
CA GLY A 381 -4.60 -22.21 -13.98
C GLY A 381 -5.89 -22.03 -14.77
N ILE A 382 -6.23 -22.99 -15.66
CA ILE A 382 -7.51 -23.00 -16.38
C ILE A 382 -8.68 -23.19 -15.41
N ALA A 383 -8.57 -24.11 -14.44
CA ALA A 383 -9.61 -24.32 -13.43
C ALA A 383 -9.82 -23.08 -12.54
N VAL A 384 -8.74 -22.42 -12.11
CA VAL A 384 -8.78 -21.15 -11.37
C VAL A 384 -9.36 -20.03 -12.23
N LEU A 385 -9.03 -19.94 -13.52
CA LEU A 385 -9.62 -18.96 -14.44
C LEU A 385 -11.13 -19.17 -14.63
N PHE A 386 -11.60 -20.42 -14.66
CA PHE A 386 -13.03 -20.75 -14.68
C PHE A 386 -13.72 -20.40 -13.35
N LEU A 387 -13.08 -20.64 -12.20
CA LEU A 387 -13.59 -20.25 -10.89
C LEU A 387 -13.64 -18.73 -10.71
N VAL A 388 -12.60 -17.99 -11.07
CA VAL A 388 -12.55 -16.51 -10.99
C VAL A 388 -13.57 -15.86 -11.93
N ARG A 389 -13.88 -16.47 -13.08
CA ARG A 389 -14.99 -16.06 -13.94
C ARG A 389 -16.39 -16.36 -13.38
N SER A 390 -16.52 -17.24 -12.37
CA SER A 390 -17.80 -17.54 -11.72
C SER A 390 -18.17 -16.56 -10.60
N THR A 391 -17.20 -15.80 -10.10
CA THR A 391 -17.38 -14.77 -9.05
C THR A 391 -17.44 -13.36 -9.63
N SER A 392 -18.05 -13.15 -10.80
CA SER A 392 -18.40 -11.80 -11.23
C SER A 392 -19.59 -11.29 -10.40
N SER A 393 -19.46 -10.05 -9.93
CA SER A 393 -20.49 -9.35 -9.15
C SER A 393 -21.60 -8.76 -10.04
N ASP A 394 -21.80 -9.34 -11.23
CA ASP A 394 -22.72 -8.81 -12.22
C ASP A 394 -24.16 -8.87 -11.69
N ILE A 395 -24.85 -7.74 -11.82
CA ILE A 395 -26.28 -7.63 -11.57
C ILE A 395 -26.96 -8.10 -12.86
N PRO A 396 -27.77 -9.16 -12.82
CA PRO A 396 -28.30 -9.77 -14.03
C PRO A 396 -29.29 -8.84 -14.74
N ARG A 397 -29.28 -8.90 -16.08
CA ARG A 397 -30.21 -8.15 -16.92
C ARG A 397 -31.49 -8.96 -17.14
N VAL A 398 -32.66 -8.35 -16.95
CA VAL A 398 -33.94 -8.98 -17.32
C VAL A 398 -34.10 -9.00 -18.85
N SER A 399 -34.38 -10.17 -19.41
CA SER A 399 -34.69 -10.41 -20.81
C SER A 399 -36.09 -11.00 -20.99
N ASP A 400 -36.51 -11.12 -22.26
CA ASP A 400 -37.66 -11.96 -22.67
C ASP A 400 -39.00 -11.65 -21.99
N ILE A 401 -39.25 -10.37 -21.69
CA ILE A 401 -40.51 -9.89 -21.13
C ILE A 401 -41.66 -10.21 -22.09
N SER A 402 -42.56 -11.09 -21.66
CA SER A 402 -43.85 -11.38 -22.28
C SER A 402 -44.91 -10.41 -21.75
N ALA A 403 -46.02 -10.29 -22.48
CA ALA A 403 -47.16 -9.48 -22.07
C ALA A 403 -48.45 -10.18 -22.49
N THR A 404 -49.37 -10.36 -21.54
CA THR A 404 -50.66 -11.01 -21.71
C THR A 404 -51.76 -10.02 -21.34
N THR A 405 -52.66 -9.74 -22.28
CA THR A 405 -53.75 -8.78 -22.07
C THR A 405 -55.01 -9.50 -21.60
N THR A 406 -55.53 -9.11 -20.44
CA THR A 406 -56.75 -9.66 -19.85
C THR A 406 -57.71 -8.52 -19.52
N GLY A 407 -58.73 -8.33 -20.35
CA GLY A 407 -59.65 -7.19 -20.25
C GLY A 407 -58.90 -5.86 -20.35
N SER A 408 -59.16 -4.94 -19.40
CA SER A 408 -58.53 -3.62 -19.29
C SER A 408 -57.12 -3.63 -18.67
N SER A 409 -56.56 -4.80 -18.34
CA SER A 409 -55.25 -4.95 -17.73
C SER A 409 -54.27 -5.68 -18.64
N VAL A 410 -52.99 -5.30 -18.54
CA VAL A 410 -51.87 -5.97 -19.20
C VAL A 410 -50.96 -6.52 -18.11
N GLU A 411 -50.81 -7.84 -18.08
CA GLU A 411 -49.85 -8.53 -17.21
C GLU A 411 -48.54 -8.76 -17.99
N PHE A 412 -47.44 -8.21 -17.48
CA PHE A 412 -46.10 -8.46 -17.99
C PHE A 412 -45.43 -9.53 -17.14
N GLN A 413 -44.71 -10.46 -17.76
CA GLN A 413 -44.00 -11.53 -17.07
C GLN A 413 -42.59 -11.69 -17.66
N TRP A 414 -41.62 -12.04 -16.82
CA TRP A 414 -40.26 -12.37 -17.25
C TRP A 414 -39.73 -13.61 -16.51
N ALA A 415 -38.66 -14.21 -17.03
CA ALA A 415 -37.92 -15.24 -16.31
C ALA A 415 -37.03 -14.59 -15.24
N ASP A 416 -36.86 -15.26 -14.09
CA ASP A 416 -35.88 -14.85 -13.09
C ASP A 416 -34.46 -15.04 -13.67
N PRO A 417 -33.66 -13.96 -13.84
CA PRO A 417 -32.34 -14.06 -14.43
C PRO A 417 -31.24 -14.42 -13.40
N GLY A 418 -31.62 -14.85 -12.20
CA GLY A 418 -30.72 -15.31 -11.13
C GLY A 418 -30.62 -14.35 -9.94
N LEU A 419 -31.75 -13.91 -9.39
CA LEU A 419 -31.77 -13.06 -8.20
C LEU A 419 -31.15 -13.75 -6.98
N ARG A 420 -30.37 -12.97 -6.23
CA ARG A 420 -29.80 -13.35 -4.94
C ARG A 420 -30.68 -12.81 -3.80
N SER A 421 -30.50 -13.37 -2.60
CA SER A 421 -31.19 -12.85 -1.41
C SER A 421 -30.84 -11.37 -1.18
N GLY A 422 -31.86 -10.51 -1.17
CA GLY A 422 -31.71 -9.04 -1.06
C GLY A 422 -31.76 -8.28 -2.39
N ASP A 423 -31.84 -8.95 -3.54
CA ASP A 423 -32.09 -8.29 -4.83
C ASP A 423 -33.58 -7.94 -5.00
N THR A 424 -33.87 -6.84 -5.70
CA THR A 424 -35.24 -6.42 -6.06
C THR A 424 -35.35 -6.02 -7.53
N TYR A 425 -36.51 -6.23 -8.15
CA TYR A 425 -36.86 -5.65 -9.44
C TYR A 425 -37.39 -4.23 -9.24
N VAL A 426 -36.96 -3.30 -10.08
CA VAL A 426 -37.57 -2.00 -10.29
C VAL A 426 -38.21 -2.01 -11.68
N VAL A 427 -39.53 -1.89 -11.72
CA VAL A 427 -40.32 -1.80 -12.96
C VAL A 427 -40.66 -0.34 -13.20
N THR A 428 -40.30 0.21 -14.35
CA THR A 428 -40.55 1.61 -14.71
C THR A 428 -41.61 1.69 -15.81
N THR A 429 -42.63 2.51 -15.60
CA THR A 429 -43.75 2.75 -16.52
C THR A 429 -43.91 4.24 -16.79
N GLY A 430 -43.31 4.73 -17.88
CA GLY A 430 -43.27 6.16 -18.17
C GLY A 430 -42.44 6.93 -17.12
N THR A 431 -43.10 7.75 -16.31
CA THR A 431 -42.50 8.49 -15.19
C THR A 431 -42.50 7.73 -13.86
N ASP A 432 -43.35 6.71 -13.73
CA ASP A 432 -43.59 6.04 -12.47
C ASP A 432 -42.72 4.79 -12.34
N SER A 433 -42.38 4.40 -11.11
CA SER A 433 -41.64 3.17 -10.85
C SER A 433 -42.17 2.42 -9.64
N SER A 434 -42.11 1.09 -9.71
CA SER A 434 -42.53 0.16 -8.66
C SER A 434 -41.37 -0.78 -8.31
N THR A 435 -41.15 -1.03 -7.02
CA THR A 435 -40.14 -1.98 -6.55
C THR A 435 -40.81 -3.24 -6.02
N GLN A 436 -40.37 -4.41 -6.49
CA GLN A 436 -41.00 -5.70 -6.19
C GLN A 436 -40.01 -6.86 -6.26
N THR A 437 -40.40 -8.04 -5.76
CA THR A 437 -39.63 -9.29 -5.86
C THR A 437 -40.27 -10.32 -6.78
N ALA A 438 -41.53 -10.13 -7.18
CA ALA A 438 -42.22 -10.99 -8.14
C ALA A 438 -41.73 -10.75 -9.58
N THR A 439 -41.79 -11.78 -10.42
CA THR A 439 -41.46 -11.72 -11.86
C THR A 439 -42.66 -11.38 -12.76
N THR A 440 -43.77 -10.93 -12.16
CA THR A 440 -44.99 -10.48 -12.84
C THR A 440 -45.35 -9.06 -12.42
N PHE A 441 -45.82 -8.24 -13.35
CA PHE A 441 -46.27 -6.87 -13.09
C PHE A 441 -47.53 -6.57 -13.91
N THR A 442 -48.61 -6.17 -13.23
CA THR A 442 -49.89 -5.86 -13.88
C THR A 442 -50.09 -4.37 -13.96
N ALA A 443 -50.30 -3.86 -15.18
CA ALA A 443 -50.64 -2.48 -15.44
C ALA A 443 -52.08 -2.36 -15.96
N THR A 444 -52.90 -1.56 -15.29
CA THR A 444 -54.19 -1.09 -15.83
C THR A 444 -53.96 0.07 -16.78
N GLY A 445 -54.52 0.00 -17.99
CA GLY A 445 -54.38 1.07 -18.99
C GLY A 445 -55.71 1.43 -19.66
N THR A 446 -55.75 2.61 -20.27
CA THR A 446 -56.89 3.04 -21.09
C THR A 446 -56.97 2.18 -22.35
N SER A 447 -58.17 1.72 -22.71
CA SER A 447 -58.40 0.95 -23.95
C SER A 447 -57.84 1.70 -25.18
N GLY A 448 -56.98 1.03 -25.94
CA GLY A 448 -56.31 1.61 -27.12
C GLY A 448 -55.03 2.42 -26.84
N GLN A 449 -54.67 2.68 -25.57
CA GLN A 449 -53.40 3.33 -25.21
C GLN A 449 -52.34 2.27 -24.85
N GLN A 450 -51.19 2.32 -25.51
CA GLN A 450 -50.13 1.35 -25.31
C GLN A 450 -49.37 1.62 -24.00
N VAL A 451 -49.28 0.61 -23.13
CA VAL A 451 -48.49 0.64 -21.90
C VAL A 451 -47.12 0.04 -22.18
N CYS A 452 -46.05 0.73 -21.78
CA CYS A 452 -44.66 0.29 -21.94
C CYS A 452 -43.95 0.18 -20.61
N ILE A 453 -43.21 -0.91 -20.40
CA ILE A 453 -42.40 -1.14 -19.20
C ILE A 453 -40.92 -1.36 -19.54
N THR A 454 -40.04 -1.00 -18.61
CA THR A 454 -38.69 -1.57 -18.49
C THR A 454 -38.50 -2.15 -17.09
N VAL A 455 -37.62 -3.14 -16.95
CA VAL A 455 -37.31 -3.80 -15.68
C VAL A 455 -35.81 -3.77 -15.44
N THR A 456 -35.41 -3.45 -14.22
CA THR A 456 -34.01 -3.40 -13.77
C THR A 456 -33.88 -4.16 -12.46
N VAL A 457 -32.83 -4.97 -12.30
CA VAL A 457 -32.51 -5.59 -11.00
C VAL A 457 -31.65 -4.62 -10.19
N THR A 458 -31.94 -4.48 -8.91
CA THR A 458 -31.18 -3.66 -7.95
C THR A 458 -30.60 -4.56 -6.88
N ARG A 459 -29.30 -4.41 -6.59
CA ARG A 459 -28.57 -5.17 -5.57
C ARG A 459 -27.85 -4.20 -4.65
N ALA A 460 -28.17 -4.23 -3.35
CA ALA A 460 -27.58 -3.33 -2.34
C ALA A 460 -27.56 -1.84 -2.75
N GLY A 461 -28.66 -1.35 -3.35
CA GLY A 461 -28.81 0.03 -3.82
C GLY A 461 -28.20 0.34 -5.20
N LYS A 462 -27.40 -0.57 -5.78
CA LYS A 462 -26.86 -0.41 -7.14
C LYS A 462 -27.83 -1.00 -8.18
N ALA A 463 -28.21 -0.20 -9.17
CA ALA A 463 -29.02 -0.65 -10.31
C ALA A 463 -28.17 -1.39 -11.35
N GLY A 464 -28.71 -2.48 -11.90
CA GLY A 464 -28.11 -3.25 -13.00
C GLY A 464 -28.48 -2.71 -14.39
N PRO A 465 -28.18 -3.49 -15.45
CA PRO A 465 -28.54 -3.11 -16.81
C PRO A 465 -30.06 -3.15 -17.04
N VAL A 466 -30.61 -2.10 -17.64
CA VAL A 466 -32.05 -1.99 -17.96
C VAL A 466 -32.44 -3.02 -19.03
N SER A 467 -33.62 -3.65 -18.88
CA SER A 467 -34.20 -4.53 -19.89
C SER A 467 -34.42 -3.82 -21.24
N ALA A 468 -34.71 -4.59 -22.30
CA ALA A 468 -35.40 -4.01 -23.44
C ALA A 468 -36.79 -3.50 -23.01
N GLN A 469 -37.27 -2.41 -23.61
CA GLN A 469 -38.62 -1.92 -23.36
C GLN A 469 -39.65 -2.88 -23.96
N LYS A 470 -40.67 -3.26 -23.19
CA LYS A 470 -41.79 -4.09 -23.66
C LYS A 470 -43.07 -3.28 -23.59
N CYS A 471 -43.82 -3.28 -24.70
CA CYS A 471 -45.04 -2.51 -24.82
C CYS A 471 -46.22 -3.40 -25.26
N ALA A 472 -47.40 -3.20 -24.68
CA ALA A 472 -48.64 -3.88 -25.03
C ALA A 472 -49.86 -3.01 -24.75
N ALA A 473 -50.97 -3.26 -25.43
CA ALA A 473 -52.21 -2.50 -25.29
C ALA A 473 -53.26 -3.29 -24.48
N PRO A 474 -54.02 -2.64 -23.58
CA PRO A 474 -55.22 -3.21 -22.97
C PRO A 474 -56.26 -3.60 -24.02
N GLY A 475 -57.06 -4.62 -23.71
CA GLY A 475 -58.10 -5.12 -24.60
C GLY A 475 -59.33 -4.22 -24.54
N VAL A 476 -60.06 -4.15 -25.65
CA VAL A 476 -61.41 -3.60 -25.65
C VAL A 476 -62.28 -4.57 -24.87
N GLY A 477 -62.84 -4.15 -23.73
CA GLY A 477 -63.81 -4.95 -23.01
C GLY A 477 -65.04 -5.22 -23.89
N GLN A 478 -65.51 -6.48 -23.91
CA GLN A 478 -66.81 -6.85 -24.48
C GLN A 478 -67.93 -6.51 -23.49
#